data_AF-X0WHQ4-F1
#
_entry.id   AF-X0WHQ4-F1
#
_cell.length_a   1.000
_cell.length_b   1.000
_cell.length_c   1.000
_cell.angle_alpha   90.00
_cell.angle_beta   90.00
_cell.angle_gamma   90.00
#
_symmetry.space_group_name_H-M   'P 1'
#
loop_
_entity.id
_entity.type
_entity.pdbx_description
1 polymer ?
#
loop_
_entity_poly.entity_id
_entity_poly.type
_entity_poly.pdbx_seq_one_letter_code
_entity_poly.pdbx_strand_id
1 'polypeptide(L)'
;IGHIVMIVGWKDDPSIDKGGYWIVKNSWGTDWGYEGFFNLEYESLNIDSFQIDWVEYETSINWPPNKPIISGTEEGEVGEDLSFSTSTTDPNEKQLSYMWDWGDGTISDWMQSYDSGETVSTSHSWNEEDVYKVKVKAKNTDEKESEWSNLLTVCIPKKNDGNDQNQGKYNGGYRCWKSAQLGQSFISSKNTITMVKLYMCRIGNPIKLTISIRDELDKMDLSSVEISPNSVPETFRWIECDFPDINVIP
;
A
#
# COMPACT_ATOMS: atom_id res chain seq x y z
N ILE A 1 52.13 6.28 3.66
CA ILE A 1 50.68 6.05 3.51
C ILE A 1 50.00 7.16 4.29
N GLY A 2 49.28 8.07 3.62
CA GLY A 2 48.47 9.07 4.31
C GLY A 2 47.19 8.38 4.83
N HIS A 3 46.82 8.65 6.07
CA HIS A 3 45.54 8.22 6.63
C HIS A 3 44.64 9.45 6.69
N ILE A 4 43.47 9.36 6.07
CA ILE A 4 42.45 10.41 6.07
C ILE A 4 41.28 9.87 6.87
N VAL A 5 40.69 10.72 7.69
CA VAL A 5 39.49 10.45 8.48
C VAL A 5 38.45 11.52 8.19
N MET A 6 37.18 11.24 8.45
CA MET A 6 36.09 12.16 8.14
C MET A 6 35.49 12.70 9.43
N ILE A 7 35.48 14.02 9.58
CA ILE A 7 34.73 14.69 10.65
C ILE A 7 33.26 14.73 10.23
N VAL A 8 32.38 14.16 11.03
CA VAL A 8 30.94 14.04 10.72
C VAL A 8 30.05 14.82 11.68
N GLY A 9 30.64 15.43 12.70
CA GLY A 9 29.92 16.21 13.71
C GLY A 9 30.86 16.71 14.79
N TRP A 10 30.28 17.40 15.77
CA TRP A 10 31.00 17.95 16.92
C TRP A 10 30.09 18.02 18.13
N LYS A 11 30.69 18.14 19.32
CA LYS A 11 29.97 18.43 20.56
C LYS A 11 30.78 19.43 21.37
N ASP A 12 30.18 20.58 21.62
CA ASP A 12 30.70 21.55 22.58
C ASP A 12 30.38 21.09 24.00
N ASP A 13 31.41 20.99 24.83
CA ASP A 13 31.31 20.52 26.21
C ASP A 13 32.36 21.24 27.07
N PRO A 14 31.97 22.29 27.81
CA PRO A 14 32.90 23.09 28.63
C PRO A 14 33.56 22.31 29.77
N SER A 15 33.12 21.08 30.06
CA SER A 15 33.78 20.21 31.04
C SER A 15 35.03 19.50 30.49
N ILE A 16 35.25 19.56 29.18
CA ILE A 16 36.40 19.02 28.47
C ILE A 16 37.44 20.16 28.31
N ASP A 17 38.73 19.87 28.48
CA ASP A 17 39.81 20.87 28.59
C ASP A 17 39.81 21.88 27.44
N LYS A 18 39.60 21.39 26.21
CA LYS A 18 39.53 22.23 25.01
C LYS A 18 38.12 22.54 24.54
N GLY A 19 37.13 22.45 25.43
CA GLY A 19 35.76 22.93 25.20
C GLY A 19 34.88 22.03 24.34
N GLY A 20 35.34 20.85 23.93
CA GLY A 20 34.55 19.90 23.15
C GLY A 20 35.38 18.90 22.36
N TYR A 21 34.72 18.19 21.45
CA TYR A 21 35.37 17.23 20.55
C TYR A 21 34.68 17.11 19.20
N TRP A 22 35.46 16.72 18.20
CA TRP A 22 35.01 16.24 16.91
C TRP A 22 34.53 14.80 16.99
N ILE A 23 33.45 14.48 16.27
CA ILE A 23 33.00 13.11 16.03
C ILE A 23 33.61 12.68 14.68
N VAL A 24 34.48 11.67 14.74
CA VAL A 24 35.31 11.29 13.60
C VAL A 24 35.01 9.86 13.18
N LYS A 25 34.78 9.66 11.88
CA LYS A 25 34.64 8.35 11.24
C LYS A 25 35.98 7.88 10.71
N ASN A 26 36.42 6.71 11.18
CA ASN A 26 37.62 6.04 10.71
C ASN A 26 37.46 5.53 9.27
N SER A 27 38.50 5.67 8.45
CA SER A 27 38.52 5.18 7.07
C SER A 27 38.83 3.68 6.92
N TRP A 28 39.30 3.02 7.98
CA TRP A 28 39.66 1.59 7.94
C TRP A 28 38.50 0.63 8.28
N GLY A 29 37.30 1.14 8.51
CA GLY A 29 36.12 0.33 8.80
C GLY A 29 35.70 0.36 10.26
N THR A 30 34.90 -0.63 10.67
CA THR A 30 34.13 -0.62 11.92
C THR A 30 34.82 -1.35 13.09
N ASP A 31 35.98 -1.96 12.86
CA ASP A 31 36.62 -2.89 13.80
C ASP A 31 37.29 -2.21 15.02
N TRP A 32 37.37 -0.88 15.02
CA TRP A 32 37.99 -0.10 16.10
C TRP A 32 37.13 1.10 16.49
N GLY A 33 37.22 1.49 17.77
CA GLY A 33 36.41 2.57 18.34
C GLY A 33 34.97 2.14 18.61
N TYR A 34 34.03 3.06 18.43
CA TYR A 34 32.59 2.85 18.57
C TYR A 34 32.00 2.56 17.19
N GLU A 35 32.13 1.32 16.72
CA GLU A 35 31.69 0.89 15.37
C GLU A 35 32.35 1.71 14.23
N GLY A 36 33.64 1.98 14.36
CA GLY A 36 34.41 2.78 13.39
C GLY A 36 34.40 4.28 13.68
N PHE A 37 33.77 4.72 14.76
CA PHE A 37 33.79 6.12 15.18
C PHE A 37 34.69 6.34 16.41
N PHE A 38 35.23 7.55 16.53
CA PHE A 38 35.93 7.98 17.73
C PHE A 38 35.74 9.49 17.94
N ASN A 39 35.89 9.92 19.19
CA ASN A 39 35.87 11.33 19.54
C ASN A 39 37.30 11.85 19.60
N LEU A 40 37.53 13.01 19.01
CA LEU A 40 38.81 13.68 19.07
C LEU A 40 38.60 15.07 19.64
N GLU A 41 39.12 15.30 20.84
CA GLU A 41 39.09 16.61 21.49
C GLU A 41 39.60 17.69 20.53
N TYR A 42 38.98 18.87 20.55
CA TYR A 42 39.38 19.99 19.70
C TYR A 42 40.88 20.28 19.81
N GLU A 43 41.48 20.87 18.77
CA GLU A 43 42.91 21.24 18.69
C GLU A 43 43.87 20.06 18.96
N SER A 44 43.41 18.82 18.86
CA SER A 44 44.23 17.64 19.12
C SER A 44 44.67 17.01 17.82
N LEU A 45 45.92 16.52 17.81
CA LEU A 45 46.53 15.87 16.65
C LEU A 45 46.56 16.74 15.38
N ASN A 46 46.38 18.06 15.51
CA ASN A 46 46.30 19.02 14.41
C ASN A 46 45.26 18.69 13.33
N ILE A 47 44.22 17.90 13.69
CA ILE A 47 43.20 17.48 12.72
C ILE A 47 42.43 18.67 12.15
N ASP A 48 42.27 19.71 12.96
CA ASP A 48 41.50 20.91 12.70
C ASP A 48 42.39 22.13 12.38
N SER A 49 43.70 21.93 12.27
CA SER A 49 44.67 23.03 12.06
C SER A 49 45.71 22.80 10.96
N PHE A 50 45.86 21.57 10.43
CA PHE A 50 46.82 21.28 9.36
C PHE A 50 46.23 21.43 7.94
N GLN A 51 45.27 20.59 7.59
CA GLN A 51 44.56 20.66 6.31
C GLN A 51 43.17 20.04 6.50
N ILE A 52 42.13 20.88 6.37
CA ILE A 52 40.74 20.44 6.27
C ILE A 52 40.32 20.76 4.84
N ASP A 53 39.94 19.74 4.10
CA ASP A 53 39.18 19.92 2.87
C ASP A 53 37.71 19.66 3.21
N TRP A 54 36.85 20.65 2.95
CA TRP A 54 35.40 20.50 3.09
C TRP A 54 34.71 20.82 1.76
N VAL A 55 33.52 20.26 1.59
CA VAL A 55 32.62 20.66 0.51
C VAL A 55 31.62 21.64 1.11
N GLU A 56 31.56 22.85 0.58
CA GLU A 56 30.45 23.75 0.85
C GLU A 56 29.28 23.35 -0.05
N TYR A 57 28.10 23.18 0.53
CA TYR A 57 26.90 23.01 -0.27
C TYR A 57 26.55 24.37 -0.89
N GLU A 58 26.35 24.41 -2.22
CA GLU A 58 25.99 25.65 -2.89
C GLU A 58 24.49 25.92 -2.69
N THR A 59 24.18 26.89 -1.82
CA THR A 59 22.81 27.35 -1.54
C THR A 59 22.11 27.99 -2.74
N SER A 60 22.88 28.41 -3.76
CA SER A 60 22.37 29.09 -4.95
C SER A 60 21.79 28.13 -6.00
N ILE A 61 22.16 26.84 -5.93
CA ILE A 61 21.65 25.83 -6.86
C ILE A 61 20.25 25.41 -6.42
N ASN A 62 19.30 25.52 -7.34
CA ASN A 62 17.95 25.01 -7.16
C ASN A 62 17.91 23.50 -7.38
N TRP A 63 18.11 22.75 -6.30
CA TRP A 63 18.09 21.30 -6.29
C TRP A 63 16.65 20.78 -6.30
N PRO A 64 16.38 19.62 -6.92
CA PRO A 64 15.14 18.91 -6.66
C PRO A 64 15.11 18.39 -5.21
N PRO A 65 13.91 18.10 -4.68
CA PRO A 65 13.78 17.45 -3.39
C PRO A 65 14.48 16.10 -3.36
N ASN A 66 14.87 15.65 -2.16
CA ASN A 66 15.36 14.30 -1.97
C ASN A 66 14.27 13.27 -2.28
N LYS A 67 14.70 12.05 -2.61
CA LYS A 67 13.80 10.92 -2.83
C LYS A 67 12.97 10.65 -1.57
N PRO A 68 11.62 10.59 -1.66
CA PRO A 68 10.80 10.38 -0.49
C PRO A 68 10.90 8.97 0.09
N ILE A 69 10.69 8.89 1.41
CA ILE A 69 10.54 7.66 2.17
C ILE A 69 9.05 7.40 2.35
N ILE A 70 8.59 6.23 1.93
CA ILE A 70 7.19 5.78 2.03
C ILE A 70 7.06 4.72 3.12
N SER A 71 5.98 4.81 3.89
CA SER A 71 5.59 3.84 4.93
C SER A 71 4.06 3.73 4.99
N GLY A 72 3.52 2.54 5.24
CA GLY A 72 2.07 2.34 5.34
C GLY A 72 1.71 0.88 5.55
N THR A 73 0.42 0.56 5.48
CA THR A 73 -0.06 -0.83 5.58
C THR A 73 0.33 -1.64 4.34
N GLU A 74 0.78 -2.89 4.52
CA GLU A 74 1.22 -3.78 3.44
C GLU A 74 0.16 -4.84 3.07
N GLU A 75 -0.93 -4.94 3.82
CA GLU A 75 -2.06 -5.86 3.59
C GLU A 75 -3.38 -5.20 3.99
N GLY A 76 -4.48 -5.55 3.33
CA GLY A 76 -5.81 -5.08 3.72
C GLY A 76 -6.92 -5.78 2.95
N GLU A 77 -8.17 -5.38 3.19
CA GLU A 77 -9.34 -5.96 2.53
C GLU A 77 -9.82 -5.12 1.33
N VAL A 78 -10.57 -5.76 0.42
CA VAL A 78 -11.22 -5.07 -0.70
C VAL A 78 -12.16 -3.98 -0.17
N GLY A 79 -11.95 -2.74 -0.61
CA GLY A 79 -12.72 -1.56 -0.22
C GLY A 79 -12.32 -0.97 1.14
N GLU A 80 -11.32 -1.53 1.83
CA GLU A 80 -10.79 -0.96 3.07
C GLU A 80 -9.94 0.28 2.77
N ASP A 81 -10.16 1.37 3.53
CA ASP A 81 -9.36 2.59 3.41
C ASP A 81 -8.06 2.44 4.21
N LEU A 82 -6.94 2.18 3.52
CA LEU A 82 -5.64 1.94 4.11
C LEU A 82 -4.83 3.23 4.20
N SER A 83 -4.09 3.42 5.30
CA SER A 83 -3.32 4.66 5.54
C SER A 83 -1.85 4.52 5.13
N PHE A 84 -1.35 5.58 4.49
CA PHE A 84 0.02 5.71 4.01
C PHE A 84 0.62 7.03 4.47
N SER A 85 1.92 7.05 4.63
CA SER A 85 2.68 8.22 5.05
C SER A 85 3.99 8.37 4.26
N THR A 86 4.44 9.60 4.11
CA THR A 86 5.69 9.93 3.43
C THR A 86 6.41 11.09 4.10
N SER A 87 7.72 11.15 3.97
CA SER A 87 8.52 12.32 4.30
C SER A 87 9.76 12.42 3.41
N THR A 88 10.18 13.66 3.12
CA THR A 88 11.45 13.98 2.47
C THR A 88 11.86 15.42 2.79
N THR A 89 13.08 15.78 2.40
CA THR A 89 13.61 17.14 2.57
C THR A 89 13.96 17.77 1.22
N ASP A 90 13.87 19.09 1.14
CA ASP A 90 14.40 19.88 0.03
C ASP A 90 15.77 20.44 0.42
N PRO A 91 16.84 20.26 -0.38
CA PRO A 91 18.16 20.80 -0.05
C PRO A 91 18.21 22.34 0.06
N ASN A 92 17.20 23.04 -0.48
CA ASN A 92 17.04 24.49 -0.37
C ASN A 92 15.95 24.87 0.66
N GLU A 93 15.50 23.93 1.48
CA GLU A 93 14.47 24.11 2.52
C GLU A 93 13.15 24.70 2.00
N LYS A 94 12.80 24.39 0.76
CA LYS A 94 11.51 24.79 0.17
C LYS A 94 10.39 23.88 0.62
N GLN A 95 9.17 24.40 0.61
CA GLN A 95 7.98 23.61 0.84
C GLN A 95 7.76 22.58 -0.27
N LEU A 96 7.14 21.47 0.10
CA LEU A 96 7.01 20.28 -0.72
C LEU A 96 5.56 19.87 -0.90
N SER A 97 5.19 19.53 -2.12
CA SER A 97 3.94 18.86 -2.47
C SER A 97 4.23 17.42 -2.88
N TYR A 98 3.26 16.53 -2.69
CA TYR A 98 3.40 15.10 -2.96
C TYR A 98 2.36 14.60 -3.96
N MET A 99 2.73 13.59 -4.75
CA MET A 99 1.86 12.90 -5.71
C MET A 99 2.05 11.39 -5.59
N TRP A 100 0.95 10.66 -5.49
CA TRP A 100 0.93 9.21 -5.25
C TRP A 100 0.49 8.47 -6.50
N ASP A 101 1.16 7.36 -6.79
CA ASP A 101 0.73 6.35 -7.76
C ASP A 101 0.37 5.09 -6.96
N TRP A 102 -0.90 4.72 -7.01
CA TRP A 102 -1.48 3.65 -6.19
C TRP A 102 -1.30 2.25 -6.79
N GLY A 103 -0.69 2.15 -7.98
CA GLY A 103 -0.41 0.88 -8.65
C GLY A 103 -1.63 0.21 -9.29
N ASP A 104 -2.82 0.79 -9.18
CA ASP A 104 -4.07 0.35 -9.83
C ASP A 104 -4.40 1.16 -11.11
N GLY A 105 -3.44 2.00 -11.55
CA GLY A 105 -3.61 2.93 -12.66
C GLY A 105 -4.17 4.30 -12.25
N THR A 106 -4.53 4.50 -10.98
CA THR A 106 -4.90 5.80 -10.44
C THR A 106 -3.68 6.53 -9.88
N ILE A 107 -3.64 7.84 -10.11
CA ILE A 107 -2.61 8.76 -9.64
C ILE A 107 -3.32 9.92 -8.96
N SER A 108 -2.86 10.31 -7.77
CA SER A 108 -3.42 11.46 -7.06
C SER A 108 -3.08 12.77 -7.76
N ASP A 109 -3.87 13.81 -7.51
CA ASP A 109 -3.39 15.17 -7.76
C ASP A 109 -2.21 15.51 -6.83
N TRP A 110 -1.50 16.59 -7.15
CA TRP A 110 -0.51 17.16 -6.23
C TRP A 110 -1.23 17.66 -4.97
N MET A 111 -0.82 17.12 -3.83
CA MET A 111 -1.30 17.57 -2.54
C MET A 111 -0.86 19.00 -2.24
N GLN A 112 -1.45 19.61 -1.20
CA GLN A 112 -1.01 20.91 -0.68
C GLN A 112 0.48 20.89 -0.32
N SER A 113 1.06 22.08 -0.19
CA SER A 113 2.45 22.21 0.23
C SER A 113 2.59 22.03 1.74
N TYR A 114 3.65 21.33 2.12
CA TYR A 114 4.04 21.00 3.49
C TYR A 114 5.47 21.48 3.72
N ASP A 115 5.88 21.60 4.99
CA ASP A 115 7.24 22.00 5.30
C ASP A 115 8.25 20.89 4.97
N SER A 116 9.48 21.27 4.60
CA SER A 116 10.58 20.33 4.34
C SER A 116 10.83 19.45 5.58
N GLY A 117 10.83 18.13 5.41
CA GLY A 117 10.99 17.16 6.49
C GLY A 117 9.71 16.83 7.26
N GLU A 118 8.57 17.46 6.94
CA GLU A 118 7.28 17.11 7.54
C GLU A 118 6.86 15.68 7.11
N THR A 119 6.21 14.94 8.02
CA THR A 119 5.59 13.66 7.70
C THR A 119 4.13 13.88 7.34
N VAL A 120 3.76 13.46 6.13
CA VAL A 120 2.43 13.66 5.56
C VAL A 120 1.73 12.31 5.43
N SER A 121 0.46 12.24 5.80
CA SER A 121 -0.36 11.03 5.68
C SER A 121 -1.54 11.21 4.71
N THR A 122 -1.94 10.12 4.09
CA THR A 122 -3.11 10.01 3.20
C THR A 122 -3.70 8.59 3.30
N SER A 123 -4.80 8.33 2.61
CA SER A 123 -5.42 7.00 2.54
C SER A 123 -5.92 6.68 1.13
N HIS A 124 -6.00 5.39 0.83
CA HIS A 124 -6.54 4.86 -0.42
C HIS A 124 -7.16 3.48 -0.20
N SER A 125 -8.12 3.12 -1.06
CA SER A 125 -8.78 1.81 -1.05
C SER A 125 -8.79 1.20 -2.45
N TRP A 126 -8.74 -0.13 -2.50
CA TRP A 126 -8.77 -0.89 -3.75
C TRP A 126 -10.04 -1.73 -3.83
N ASN A 127 -10.71 -1.69 -4.98
CA ASN A 127 -11.94 -2.43 -5.23
C ASN A 127 -11.72 -3.80 -5.87
N GLU A 128 -10.48 -4.12 -6.22
CA GLU A 128 -10.10 -5.39 -6.85
C GLU A 128 -9.03 -6.09 -6.02
N GLU A 129 -8.99 -7.41 -6.14
CA GLU A 129 -7.99 -8.26 -5.50
C GLU A 129 -6.72 -8.26 -6.35
N ASP A 130 -5.63 -7.67 -5.85
CA ASP A 130 -4.32 -7.70 -6.51
C ASP A 130 -3.20 -7.38 -5.52
N VAL A 131 -1.96 -7.42 -6.02
CA VAL A 131 -0.77 -6.91 -5.35
C VAL A 131 -0.38 -5.58 -5.99
N TYR A 132 -0.64 -4.50 -5.26
CA TYR A 132 -0.40 -3.13 -5.70
C TYR A 132 0.99 -2.64 -5.30
N LYS A 133 1.60 -1.81 -6.16
CA LYS A 133 2.93 -1.25 -5.96
C LYS A 133 2.84 0.26 -5.82
N VAL A 134 2.66 0.72 -4.59
CA VAL A 134 2.49 2.12 -4.26
C VAL A 134 3.83 2.84 -4.26
N LYS A 135 3.85 4.05 -4.80
CA LYS A 135 5.02 4.95 -4.75
C LYS A 135 4.57 6.40 -4.70
N VAL A 136 5.46 7.25 -4.21
CA VAL A 136 5.23 8.68 -4.05
C VAL A 136 6.41 9.48 -4.58
N LYS A 137 6.14 10.64 -5.16
CA LYS A 137 7.17 11.62 -5.56
C LYS A 137 6.87 12.98 -4.92
N ALA A 138 7.89 13.80 -4.76
CA ALA A 138 7.79 15.14 -4.21
C ALA A 138 8.14 16.20 -5.26
N LYS A 139 7.62 17.41 -5.07
CA LYS A 139 7.97 18.59 -5.88
C LYS A 139 8.08 19.81 -4.98
N ASN A 140 9.08 20.65 -5.20
CA ASN A 140 9.23 21.91 -4.47
C ASN A 140 8.47 23.06 -5.14
N THR A 141 8.44 24.23 -4.48
CA THR A 141 7.78 25.46 -4.97
C THR A 141 8.37 26.01 -6.27
N ASP A 142 9.54 25.53 -6.69
CA ASP A 142 10.17 25.90 -7.97
C ASP A 142 9.90 24.85 -9.07
N GLU A 143 8.94 23.96 -8.84
CA GLU A 143 8.49 22.93 -9.79
C GLU A 143 9.58 21.88 -10.11
N LYS A 144 10.60 21.73 -9.24
CA LYS A 144 11.56 20.62 -9.35
C LYS A 144 11.00 19.38 -8.68
N GLU A 145 10.98 18.28 -9.43
CA GLU A 145 10.49 17.00 -8.95
C GLU A 145 11.63 16.10 -8.49
N SER A 146 11.37 15.30 -7.46
CA SER A 146 12.27 14.24 -7.01
C SER A 146 12.10 12.96 -7.83
N GLU A 147 13.05 12.04 -7.65
CA GLU A 147 12.85 10.64 -8.03
C GLU A 147 11.69 10.02 -7.23
N TRP A 148 11.00 9.05 -7.82
CA TRP A 148 10.01 8.24 -7.11
C TRP A 148 10.62 7.51 -5.92
N SER A 149 9.82 7.36 -4.85
CA SER A 149 10.13 6.53 -3.68
C SER A 149 10.45 5.08 -4.06
N ASN A 150 10.92 4.30 -3.08
CA ASN A 150 10.88 2.85 -3.24
C ASN A 150 9.41 2.39 -3.35
N LEU A 151 9.20 1.21 -3.95
CA LEU A 151 7.87 0.62 -4.05
C LEU A 151 7.47 0.05 -2.70
N LEU A 152 6.32 0.46 -2.19
CA LEU A 152 5.62 -0.21 -1.10
C LEU A 152 4.65 -1.22 -1.73
N THR A 153 4.79 -2.50 -1.36
CA THR A 153 3.92 -3.55 -1.90
C THR A 153 2.74 -3.75 -0.96
N VAL A 154 1.52 -3.63 -1.49
CA VAL A 154 0.27 -3.78 -0.74
C VAL A 154 -0.48 -4.98 -1.31
N CYS A 155 -0.79 -5.95 -0.47
CA CYS A 155 -1.53 -7.16 -0.85
C CYS A 155 -3.00 -7.03 -0.47
N ILE A 156 -3.88 -7.07 -1.47
CA ILE A 156 -5.33 -7.19 -1.27
C ILE A 156 -5.71 -8.62 -1.68
N PRO A 157 -5.76 -9.56 -0.72
CA PRO A 157 -5.88 -10.97 -1.02
C PRO A 157 -7.29 -11.31 -1.47
N LYS A 158 -7.39 -12.41 -2.24
CA LYS A 158 -8.68 -13.02 -2.53
C LYS A 158 -9.36 -13.44 -1.24
N LYS A 159 -10.65 -13.14 -1.08
CA LYS A 159 -11.44 -13.79 -0.02
C LYS A 159 -11.32 -15.30 -0.23
N ASN A 160 -10.85 -16.02 0.79
CA ASN A 160 -10.63 -17.46 0.69
C ASN A 160 -11.97 -18.18 0.76
N ASP A 161 -12.68 -18.21 -0.36
CA ASP A 161 -13.97 -18.87 -0.49
C ASP A 161 -13.78 -20.40 -0.53
N GLY A 162 -13.85 -21.01 0.65
CA GLY A 162 -13.92 -22.45 0.79
C GLY A 162 -15.27 -22.98 0.31
N ASN A 163 -15.28 -24.10 -0.42
CA ASN A 163 -16.52 -24.78 -0.76
C ASN A 163 -17.17 -25.38 0.49
N ASP A 164 -18.26 -24.77 0.96
CA ASP A 164 -19.03 -25.26 2.11
C ASP A 164 -19.90 -26.47 1.73
N GLN A 165 -20.72 -26.35 0.69
CA GLN A 165 -21.66 -27.37 0.25
C GLN A 165 -21.72 -27.48 -1.28
N ASN A 166 -21.90 -28.70 -1.80
CA ASN A 166 -22.08 -28.95 -3.22
C ASN A 166 -23.26 -29.91 -3.51
N GLN A 167 -23.77 -29.86 -4.74
CA GLN A 167 -24.83 -30.74 -5.19
C GLN A 167 -24.29 -32.14 -5.52
N GLY A 168 -24.27 -33.05 -4.54
CA GLY A 168 -23.69 -34.39 -4.70
C GLY A 168 -24.61 -35.49 -5.23
N LYS A 169 -25.94 -35.31 -5.21
CA LYS A 169 -26.91 -36.41 -5.45
C LYS A 169 -27.50 -36.46 -6.86
N TYR A 170 -27.62 -35.33 -7.54
CA TYR A 170 -28.21 -35.22 -8.87
C TYR A 170 -27.36 -34.31 -9.74
N ASN A 171 -27.13 -34.66 -11.00
CA ASN A 171 -26.38 -33.83 -11.95
C ASN A 171 -27.29 -32.90 -12.78
N GLY A 172 -28.39 -32.44 -12.17
CA GLY A 172 -29.34 -31.52 -12.80
C GLY A 172 -28.94 -30.07 -12.54
N GLY A 173 -29.08 -29.21 -13.54
CA GLY A 173 -28.86 -27.77 -13.41
C GLY A 173 -30.14 -26.96 -13.58
N TYR A 174 -30.05 -25.67 -13.27
CA TYR A 174 -31.15 -24.72 -13.47
C TYR A 174 -31.24 -24.31 -14.94
N ARG A 175 -32.43 -24.48 -15.53
CA ARG A 175 -32.76 -23.91 -16.84
C ARG A 175 -33.47 -22.60 -16.59
N CYS A 176 -32.92 -21.49 -17.08
CA CYS A 176 -33.55 -20.19 -16.95
C CYS A 176 -34.35 -19.87 -18.22
N TRP A 177 -35.68 -19.79 -18.11
CA TRP A 177 -36.59 -19.36 -19.19
C TRP A 177 -37.59 -18.31 -18.67
N LYS A 178 -38.45 -17.79 -19.56
CA LYS A 178 -39.37 -16.69 -19.24
C LYS A 178 -40.31 -17.05 -18.07
N SER A 179 -40.25 -16.23 -17.02
CA SER A 179 -41.12 -16.22 -15.83
C SER A 179 -40.96 -17.38 -14.84
N ALA A 180 -39.84 -18.11 -14.87
CA ALA A 180 -39.57 -19.16 -13.88
C ALA A 180 -38.94 -18.61 -12.59
N GLN A 181 -39.35 -19.15 -11.45
CA GLN A 181 -38.66 -19.02 -10.16
C GLN A 181 -38.27 -20.43 -9.70
N LEU A 182 -36.99 -20.62 -9.43
CA LEU A 182 -36.42 -21.89 -9.00
C LEU A 182 -35.66 -21.66 -7.70
N GLY A 183 -35.63 -22.65 -6.83
CA GLY A 183 -34.93 -22.56 -5.55
C GLY A 183 -34.42 -23.91 -5.09
N GLN A 184 -33.40 -23.86 -4.25
CA GLN A 184 -32.84 -25.01 -3.55
C GLN A 184 -32.48 -24.56 -2.15
N SER A 185 -32.79 -25.42 -1.18
CA SER A 185 -32.37 -25.22 0.20
C SER A 185 -30.97 -25.78 0.41
N PHE A 186 -30.26 -25.17 1.36
CA PHE A 186 -28.96 -25.58 1.86
C PHE A 186 -28.90 -25.23 3.35
N ILE A 187 -27.92 -25.77 4.09
CA ILE A 187 -27.72 -25.45 5.51
C ILE A 187 -26.25 -25.08 5.66
N SER A 188 -25.95 -23.78 5.75
CA SER A 188 -24.56 -23.32 5.85
C SER A 188 -23.85 -23.95 7.05
N SER A 189 -22.63 -24.47 6.89
CA SER A 189 -21.78 -24.82 8.05
C SER A 189 -20.92 -23.65 8.53
N LYS A 190 -20.95 -22.54 7.80
CA LYS A 190 -20.21 -21.30 8.07
C LYS A 190 -21.14 -20.20 8.56
N ASN A 191 -20.59 -19.27 9.33
CA ASN A 191 -21.29 -18.10 9.84
C ASN A 191 -21.44 -16.97 8.81
N THR A 192 -20.77 -17.07 7.66
CA THR A 192 -20.82 -16.06 6.61
C THR A 192 -20.89 -16.73 5.24
N ILE A 193 -21.77 -16.22 4.38
CA ILE A 193 -21.88 -16.60 2.97
C ILE A 193 -21.38 -15.44 2.12
N THR A 194 -20.38 -15.69 1.29
CA THR A 194 -19.76 -14.72 0.39
C THR A 194 -20.14 -14.98 -1.07
N MET A 195 -20.27 -16.24 -1.48
CA MET A 195 -20.50 -16.61 -2.88
C MET A 195 -21.40 -17.84 -3.02
N VAL A 196 -22.17 -17.90 -4.10
CA VAL A 196 -22.87 -19.12 -4.56
C VAL A 196 -22.44 -19.48 -5.98
N LYS A 197 -22.15 -20.76 -6.22
CA LYS A 197 -21.98 -21.30 -7.59
C LYS A 197 -23.23 -22.05 -8.01
N LEU A 198 -23.81 -21.69 -9.15
CA LEU A 198 -25.00 -22.34 -9.70
C LEU A 198 -24.68 -23.01 -11.03
N TYR A 199 -25.06 -24.28 -11.18
CA TYR A 199 -24.95 -24.99 -12.45
C TYR A 199 -26.18 -24.68 -13.31
N MET A 200 -26.01 -23.87 -14.35
CA MET A 200 -27.14 -23.32 -15.11
C MET A 200 -26.87 -23.16 -16.61
N CYS A 201 -27.96 -23.08 -17.38
CA CYS A 201 -27.93 -22.65 -18.77
C CYS A 201 -29.10 -21.73 -19.11
N ARG A 202 -28.90 -20.91 -20.14
CA ARG A 202 -29.85 -19.94 -20.66
C ARG A 202 -30.68 -20.57 -21.78
N ILE A 203 -32.00 -20.39 -21.73
CA ILE A 203 -32.91 -20.74 -22.83
C ILE A 203 -33.67 -19.50 -23.28
N GLY A 204 -33.57 -19.18 -24.57
CA GLY A 204 -34.17 -17.98 -25.15
C GLY A 204 -33.45 -16.70 -24.70
N ASN A 205 -34.20 -15.59 -24.63
CA ASN A 205 -33.67 -14.27 -24.29
C ASN A 205 -34.30 -13.72 -23.00
N PRO A 206 -33.91 -14.24 -21.82
CA PRO A 206 -34.30 -13.66 -20.55
C PRO A 206 -33.83 -12.20 -20.46
N ILE A 207 -34.69 -11.34 -19.92
CA ILE A 207 -34.44 -9.89 -19.80
C ILE A 207 -33.79 -9.51 -18.47
N LYS A 208 -33.92 -10.36 -17.45
CA LYS A 208 -33.43 -10.13 -16.10
C LYS A 208 -33.22 -11.48 -15.40
N LEU A 209 -32.14 -11.57 -14.64
CA LEU A 209 -31.84 -12.73 -13.80
C LEU A 209 -31.36 -12.22 -12.44
N THR A 210 -32.10 -12.54 -11.40
CA THR A 210 -31.80 -12.15 -10.02
C THR A 210 -31.57 -13.43 -9.22
N ILE A 211 -30.44 -13.48 -8.52
CA ILE A 211 -30.14 -14.55 -7.56
C ILE A 211 -30.30 -13.95 -6.18
N SER A 212 -31.15 -14.55 -5.36
CA SER A 212 -31.44 -14.09 -4.02
C SER A 212 -31.20 -15.20 -3.01
N ILE A 213 -30.70 -14.83 -1.84
CA ILE A 213 -30.59 -15.71 -0.67
C ILE A 213 -31.69 -15.29 0.30
N ARG A 214 -32.44 -16.26 0.82
CA ARG A 214 -33.55 -16.05 1.77
C ARG A 214 -33.42 -17.00 2.94
N ASP A 215 -33.88 -16.54 4.09
CA ASP A 215 -34.05 -17.36 5.29
C ASP A 215 -35.20 -18.38 5.09
N GLU A 216 -36.32 -17.94 4.50
CA GLU A 216 -37.46 -18.79 4.14
C GLU A 216 -38.00 -18.41 2.75
N LEU A 217 -38.66 -19.36 2.07
CA LEU A 217 -39.12 -19.21 0.68
C LEU A 217 -39.94 -17.93 0.44
N ASP A 218 -40.81 -17.59 1.38
CA ASP A 218 -41.77 -16.50 1.28
C ASP A 218 -41.35 -15.22 2.04
N LYS A 219 -40.14 -15.22 2.65
CA LYS A 219 -39.57 -14.04 3.32
C LYS A 219 -38.84 -13.13 2.33
N MET A 220 -38.50 -11.93 2.80
CA MET A 220 -37.65 -11.00 2.06
C MET A 220 -36.26 -11.59 1.81
N ASP A 221 -35.61 -11.12 0.75
CA ASP A 221 -34.23 -11.46 0.42
C ASP A 221 -33.29 -10.98 1.54
N LEU A 222 -32.46 -11.87 2.07
CA LEU A 222 -31.33 -11.51 2.94
C LEU A 222 -30.28 -10.71 2.15
N SER A 223 -30.05 -11.14 0.90
CA SER A 223 -29.24 -10.44 -0.08
C SER A 223 -29.66 -10.89 -1.48
N SER A 224 -29.39 -10.05 -2.48
CA SER A 224 -29.68 -10.34 -3.87
C SER A 224 -28.65 -9.70 -4.80
N VAL A 225 -28.32 -10.40 -5.88
CA VAL A 225 -27.48 -9.89 -6.96
C VAL A 225 -28.22 -10.03 -8.29
N GLU A 226 -28.10 -9.01 -9.13
CA GLU A 226 -28.58 -9.08 -10.51
C GLU A 226 -27.41 -9.46 -11.43
N ILE A 227 -27.56 -10.57 -12.14
CA ILE A 227 -26.57 -11.01 -13.11
C ILE A 227 -27.10 -10.80 -14.53
N SER A 228 -26.22 -10.34 -15.42
CA SER A 228 -26.57 -10.17 -16.83
C SER A 228 -27.02 -11.52 -17.41
N PRO A 229 -28.23 -11.63 -17.98
CA PRO A 229 -28.67 -12.90 -18.56
C PRO A 229 -27.75 -13.41 -19.67
N ASN A 230 -26.99 -12.53 -20.32
CA ASN A 230 -26.02 -12.88 -21.35
C ASN A 230 -24.72 -13.48 -20.79
N SER A 231 -24.45 -13.37 -19.48
CA SER A 231 -23.31 -14.06 -18.85
C SER A 231 -23.59 -15.55 -18.64
N VAL A 232 -24.86 -15.97 -18.69
CA VAL A 232 -25.25 -17.39 -18.57
C VAL A 232 -25.15 -18.08 -19.93
N PRO A 233 -24.32 -19.13 -20.07
CA PRO A 233 -24.14 -19.84 -21.34
C PRO A 233 -25.38 -20.61 -21.78
N GLU A 234 -25.51 -20.87 -23.07
CA GLU A 234 -26.62 -21.68 -23.63
C GLU A 234 -26.48 -23.19 -23.30
N THR A 235 -25.31 -23.61 -22.84
CA THR A 235 -25.02 -24.96 -22.33
C THR A 235 -24.74 -24.92 -20.84
N PHE A 236 -25.01 -26.02 -20.11
CA PHE A 236 -24.77 -26.03 -18.67
C PHE A 236 -23.32 -25.76 -18.27
N ARG A 237 -23.14 -24.75 -17.42
CA ARG A 237 -21.88 -24.33 -16.82
C ARG A 237 -22.12 -23.89 -15.38
N TRP A 238 -21.07 -23.98 -14.56
CA TRP A 238 -21.06 -23.36 -13.24
C TRP A 238 -20.87 -21.85 -13.42
N ILE A 239 -21.75 -21.08 -12.79
CA ILE A 239 -21.72 -19.62 -12.76
C ILE A 239 -21.51 -19.18 -11.33
N GLU A 240 -20.52 -18.34 -11.12
CA GLU A 240 -20.21 -17.74 -9.83
C GLU A 240 -21.07 -16.49 -9.65
N CYS A 241 -21.74 -16.41 -8.50
CA CYS A 241 -22.57 -15.30 -8.09
C CYS A 241 -22.01 -14.81 -6.76
N ASP A 242 -21.28 -13.70 -6.81
CA ASP A 242 -20.73 -13.05 -5.63
C ASP A 242 -21.80 -12.23 -4.91
N PHE A 243 -21.76 -12.24 -3.58
CA PHE A 243 -22.71 -11.55 -2.71
C PHE A 243 -21.95 -10.68 -1.70
N PRO A 244 -22.51 -9.54 -1.29
CA PRO A 244 -22.11 -8.90 -0.05
C PRO A 244 -22.20 -9.91 1.11
N ASP A 245 -21.21 -9.92 2.00
CA ASP A 245 -21.10 -10.88 3.09
C ASP A 245 -22.40 -11.00 3.89
N ILE A 246 -22.99 -12.20 3.86
CA ILE A 246 -24.25 -12.49 4.55
C ILE A 246 -23.94 -13.26 5.82
N ASN A 247 -24.14 -12.63 6.98
CA ASN A 247 -24.02 -13.31 8.26
C ASN A 247 -25.21 -14.24 8.49
N VAL A 248 -24.94 -15.52 8.72
CA VAL A 248 -25.94 -16.57 8.97
C VAL A 248 -25.59 -17.36 10.23
N ILE A 249 -26.58 -18.04 10.80
CA ILE A 249 -26.39 -18.96 11.93
C ILE A 249 -26.46 -20.39 11.37
N PRO A 250 -25.39 -21.19 11.46
CA PRO A 250 -25.37 -22.59 11.04
C PRO A 250 -26.42 -23.47 11.72
#